data_AF-A0A958W2S0-F1
#
_entry.id   AF-A0A958W2S0-F1
#
_cell.length_a   1.000
_cell.length_b   1.000
_cell.length_c   1.000
_cell.angle_alpha   90.00
_cell.angle_beta   90.00
_cell.angle_gamma   90.00
#
_symmetry.space_group_name_H-M   'P 1'
#
loop_
_entity.id
_entity.type
_entity.pdbx_description
1 polymer ?
#
loop_
_entity_poly.entity_id
_entity_poly.type
_entity_poly.pdbx_seq_one_letter_code
_entity_poly.pdbx_strand_id
1 'polypeptide(L)'
;METYYPILYLIVSFAIAVASVVLAFRLRYSKTTLESRLTGVWVNESQTMRILLHHIDSIFQGEVVWINSIQNNQQHMLGAKMIKELVLRTIAQGSTGIYVDPKTGHELPFRMWFHGKGRLKLAVINKIDGKNKVVKEEQWFQL
;
A
#
# COMPACT_ATOMS: atom_id res chain seq x y z
N MET A 1 -13.68 0.44 54.70
CA MET A 1 -13.50 -0.10 53.32
C MET A 1 -13.09 1.03 52.38
N GLU A 2 -11.97 1.73 52.61
CA GLU A 2 -11.60 2.92 51.81
C GLU A 2 -10.21 2.84 51.17
N THR A 3 -9.37 1.87 51.58
CA THR A 3 -7.98 1.72 51.12
C THR A 3 -7.81 0.93 49.83
N TYR A 4 -8.86 0.27 49.32
CA TYR A 4 -8.80 -0.56 48.10
C TYR A 4 -8.88 0.23 46.79
N TYR A 5 -9.61 1.35 46.78
CA TYR A 5 -9.79 2.19 45.59
C TYR A 5 -8.51 2.85 45.06
N PRO A 6 -7.62 3.44 45.90
CA PRO A 6 -6.38 4.04 45.38
C PRO A 6 -5.41 3.01 44.81
N ILE A 7 -5.34 1.81 45.41
CA ILE A 7 -4.49 0.71 44.93
C ILE A 7 -5.02 0.17 43.60
N LEU A 8 -6.33 -0.03 43.48
CA LEU A 8 -6.97 -0.44 42.22
C LEU A 8 -6.73 0.60 41.11
N TYR A 9 -6.83 1.88 41.42
CA TYR A 9 -6.59 2.97 40.47
C TYR A 9 -5.13 2.97 39.96
N LEU A 10 -4.16 2.74 40.85
CA LEU A 10 -2.75 2.61 40.47
C LEU A 10 -2.50 1.40 39.56
N ILE A 11 -3.11 0.25 39.87
CA ILE A 11 -2.98 -0.97 39.05
C ILE A 11 -3.57 -0.74 37.65
N VAL A 12 -4.77 -0.17 37.56
CA VAL A 12 -5.42 0.12 36.27
C VAL A 12 -4.62 1.16 35.48
N SER A 13 -4.14 2.21 36.13
CA SER A 13 -3.32 3.24 35.48
C SER A 13 -2.02 2.66 34.92
N PHE A 14 -1.35 1.79 35.69
CA PHE A 14 -0.17 1.08 35.23
C PHE A 14 -0.47 0.14 34.06
N ALA A 15 -1.57 -0.62 34.13
CA ALA A 15 -1.99 -1.51 33.05
C ALA A 15 -2.28 -0.74 31.74
N ILE A 16 -2.96 0.42 31.84
CA ILE A 16 -3.21 1.30 30.69
C ILE A 16 -1.87 1.81 30.11
N ALA A 17 -0.97 2.31 30.97
CA ALA A 17 0.33 2.82 30.52
C ALA A 17 1.13 1.74 29.76
N VAL A 18 1.21 0.53 30.31
CA VAL A 18 1.89 -0.60 29.64
C VAL A 18 1.20 -0.95 28.33
N ALA A 19 -0.13 -1.04 28.31
CA ALA A 19 -0.89 -1.33 27.08
C ALA A 19 -0.67 -0.27 25.99
N SER A 20 -0.65 1.01 26.35
CA SER A 20 -0.38 2.12 25.44
C SER A 20 1.03 2.05 24.85
N VAL A 21 2.03 1.75 25.67
CA VAL A 21 3.42 1.57 25.20
C VAL A 21 3.53 0.40 24.24
N VAL A 22 2.99 -0.76 24.59
CA VAL A 22 2.98 -1.96 23.73
C VAL A 22 2.26 -1.68 22.41
N LEU A 23 1.13 -0.98 22.45
CA LEU A 23 0.37 -0.61 21.26
C LEU A 23 1.18 0.35 20.35
N ALA A 24 1.82 1.37 20.92
CA ALA A 24 2.66 2.31 20.18
C ALA A 24 3.82 1.60 19.48
N PHE A 25 4.50 0.68 20.17
CA PHE A 25 5.56 -0.13 19.56
C PHE A 25 5.01 -1.02 18.43
N ARG A 26 3.89 -1.72 18.64
CA ARG A 26 3.26 -2.53 17.59
C ARG A 26 2.91 -1.72 16.35
N LEU A 27 2.34 -0.53 16.52
CA LEU A 27 2.01 0.36 15.40
C LEU A 27 3.26 0.81 14.65
N ARG A 28 4.33 1.17 15.37
CA ARG A 28 5.61 1.58 14.77
C ARG A 28 6.25 0.45 13.96
N TYR A 29 6.40 -0.74 14.56
CA TYR A 29 6.98 -1.89 13.88
C TYR A 29 6.11 -2.39 12.73
N SER A 30 4.78 -2.27 12.84
CA SER A 30 3.86 -2.64 11.74
C SER A 30 4.09 -1.81 10.49
N LYS A 31 4.41 -0.52 10.61
CA LYS A 31 4.67 0.33 9.44
C LYS A 31 5.93 -0.13 8.71
N THR A 32 7.05 -0.25 9.41
CA THR A 32 8.33 -0.72 8.84
C THR A 32 8.23 -2.13 8.26
N THR A 33 7.46 -3.01 8.90
CA THR A 33 7.21 -4.37 8.37
C THR A 33 6.39 -4.34 7.08
N LEU A 34 5.46 -3.39 6.95
CA LEU A 34 4.65 -3.24 5.74
C LEU A 34 5.50 -2.64 4.60
N GLU A 35 6.36 -1.67 4.92
CA GLU A 35 7.31 -1.09 3.97
C GLU A 35 8.27 -2.14 3.37
N SER A 36 8.84 -3.00 4.22
CA SER A 36 9.73 -4.07 3.77
C SER A 36 9.02 -5.13 2.95
N ARG A 37 7.78 -5.49 3.33
CA ARG A 37 6.97 -6.48 2.59
C ARG A 37 6.47 -5.98 1.24
N LEU A 38 6.21 -4.68 1.13
CA LEU A 38 5.71 -4.08 -0.10
C LEU A 38 6.83 -3.89 -1.13
N THR A 39 8.04 -3.64 -0.67
CA THR A 39 9.21 -3.49 -1.52
C THR A 39 9.53 -4.81 -2.23
N GLY A 40 9.68 -4.78 -3.56
CA GLY A 40 9.99 -5.95 -4.36
C GLY A 40 9.32 -5.95 -5.73
N VAL A 41 9.47 -7.06 -6.46
CA VAL A 41 8.87 -7.22 -7.78
C VAL A 41 7.49 -7.86 -7.63
N TRP A 42 6.52 -7.28 -8.34
CA TRP A 42 5.13 -7.67 -8.35
C TRP A 42 4.72 -8.01 -9.77
N VAL A 43 3.96 -9.08 -9.94
CA VAL A 43 3.39 -9.51 -11.22
C VAL A 43 1.88 -9.37 -11.18
N ASN A 44 1.27 -8.84 -12.25
CA ASN A 44 -0.17 -8.77 -12.33
C ASN A 44 -0.80 -10.16 -12.52
N GLU A 45 -2.08 -10.30 -12.20
CA GLU A 45 -2.81 -11.57 -12.29
C GLU A 45 -2.73 -12.23 -13.67
N SER A 46 -2.77 -11.43 -14.74
CA SER A 46 -2.65 -11.93 -16.12
C SER A 46 -1.22 -12.28 -16.54
N GLN A 47 -0.22 -12.10 -15.67
CA GLN A 47 1.19 -12.34 -15.94
C GLN A 47 1.72 -11.62 -17.19
N THR A 48 1.15 -10.46 -17.50
CA THR A 48 1.53 -9.63 -18.65
C THR A 48 2.45 -8.49 -18.28
N MET A 49 2.57 -8.15 -16.99
CA MET A 49 3.37 -7.03 -16.51
C MET A 49 4.01 -7.34 -15.17
N ARG A 50 5.24 -6.85 -14.99
CA ARG A 50 5.91 -6.82 -13.69
C ARG A 50 6.32 -5.41 -13.34
N ILE A 51 6.13 -5.05 -12.09
CA ILE A 51 6.54 -3.76 -11.54
C ILE A 51 7.48 -3.96 -10.35
N LEU A 52 8.45 -3.07 -10.20
CA LEU A 52 9.26 -2.94 -8.99
C LEU A 52 8.64 -1.87 -8.11
N LEU A 53 8.12 -2.28 -6.96
CA LEU A 53 7.74 -1.36 -5.89
C LEU A 53 8.94 -1.11 -4.99
N HIS A 54 9.27 0.16 -4.76
CA HIS A 54 10.34 0.56 -3.86
C HIS A 54 9.98 1.89 -3.20
N HIS A 55 10.71 2.27 -2.16
CA HIS A 55 10.50 3.54 -1.47
C HIS A 55 11.78 4.37 -1.42
N ILE A 56 11.61 5.68 -1.56
CA ILE A 56 12.65 6.69 -1.36
C ILE A 56 12.02 7.73 -0.43
N ASP A 57 12.71 8.08 0.66
CA ASP A 57 12.22 9.05 1.66
C ASP A 57 10.80 8.75 2.19
N SER A 58 10.52 7.47 2.44
CA SER A 58 9.21 6.96 2.90
C SER A 58 8.04 7.14 1.93
N ILE A 59 8.31 7.51 0.66
CA ILE A 59 7.30 7.58 -0.41
C ILE A 59 7.52 6.40 -1.35
N PHE A 60 6.46 5.60 -1.56
CA PHE A 60 6.54 4.46 -2.48
C PHE A 60 6.34 4.89 -3.93
N GLN A 61 7.13 4.27 -4.80
CA GLN A 61 7.09 4.41 -6.24
C GLN A 61 7.05 3.00 -6.87
N GLY A 62 6.44 2.91 -8.04
CA GLY A 62 6.35 1.69 -8.81
C GLY A 62 6.77 1.91 -10.25
N GLU A 63 7.72 1.11 -10.71
CA GLU A 63 8.27 1.20 -12.07
C GLU A 63 8.07 -0.11 -12.80
N VAL A 64 7.76 -0.03 -14.08
CA VAL A 64 7.61 -1.21 -14.92
C VAL A 64 8.97 -1.81 -15.21
N VAL A 65 9.19 -3.07 -14.82
CA VAL A 65 10.46 -3.77 -15.07
C VAL A 65 10.36 -4.83 -16.15
N TRP A 66 9.15 -5.27 -16.49
CA TRP A 66 8.92 -6.23 -17.57
C TRP A 66 7.49 -6.15 -18.09
N ILE A 67 7.31 -6.33 -19.39
CA ILE A 67 6.01 -6.48 -20.04
C ILE A 67 6.11 -7.65 -21.03
N ASN A 68 5.05 -8.45 -21.09
CA ASN A 68 4.92 -9.48 -22.10
C ASN A 68 4.66 -8.84 -23.48
N SER A 69 5.71 -8.71 -24.27
CA SER A 69 5.72 -8.04 -25.58
C SER A 69 5.12 -8.92 -26.68
N ILE A 70 3.84 -9.29 -26.57
CA ILE A 70 3.11 -9.90 -27.70
C ILE A 70 2.71 -8.80 -28.72
N GLN A 71 2.61 -7.54 -28.28
CA GLN A 71 2.42 -6.39 -29.15
C GLN A 71 3.75 -5.63 -29.30
N ASN A 72 4.35 -5.73 -30.48
CA ASN A 72 5.69 -5.30 -30.92
C ASN A 72 6.14 -3.85 -30.66
N ASN A 73 5.47 -3.09 -29.81
CA ASN A 73 5.81 -1.68 -29.58
C ASN A 73 5.81 -1.27 -28.11
N GLN A 74 5.75 -2.18 -27.13
CA GLN A 74 5.64 -1.81 -25.70
C GLN A 74 6.98 -1.76 -24.94
N GLN A 75 8.12 -1.96 -25.60
CA GLN A 75 9.44 -1.86 -24.95
C GLN A 75 9.73 -0.47 -24.37
N HIS A 76 9.16 0.61 -24.95
CA HIS A 76 9.30 1.97 -24.43
C HIS A 76 8.67 2.18 -23.04
N MET A 77 7.85 1.23 -22.57
CA MET A 77 7.21 1.30 -21.26
C MET A 77 8.10 0.73 -20.15
N LEU A 78 9.26 0.12 -20.47
CA LEU A 78 10.22 -0.31 -19.45
C LEU A 78 10.84 0.91 -18.74
N GLY A 79 10.90 0.84 -17.41
CA GLY A 79 11.31 1.96 -16.56
C GLY A 79 10.25 3.05 -16.40
N ALA A 80 9.08 2.92 -17.05
CA ALA A 80 8.01 3.89 -16.86
C ALA A 80 7.47 3.82 -15.43
N LYS A 81 7.29 5.00 -14.81
CA LYS A 81 6.63 5.12 -13.51
C LYS A 81 5.14 4.86 -13.69
N MET A 82 4.63 3.83 -13.01
CA MET A 82 3.22 3.43 -13.00
C MET A 82 2.55 3.79 -11.68
N ILE A 83 3.30 3.82 -10.58
CA ILE A 83 2.82 4.22 -9.26
C ILE A 83 3.68 5.37 -8.75
N LYS A 84 3.03 6.47 -8.37
CA LYS A 84 3.65 7.65 -7.76
C LYS A 84 3.00 7.97 -6.42
N GLU A 85 3.78 8.58 -5.55
CA GLU A 85 3.31 9.19 -4.30
C GLU A 85 2.44 8.26 -3.44
N LEU A 86 2.80 6.98 -3.40
CA LEU A 86 2.02 6.01 -2.64
C LEU A 86 2.29 6.21 -1.14
N VAL A 87 1.27 6.70 -0.45
CA VAL A 87 1.27 6.91 1.00
C VAL A 87 0.65 5.69 1.67
N LEU A 88 1.46 5.00 2.47
CA LEU A 88 0.99 3.85 3.24
C LEU A 88 0.06 4.29 4.36
N ARG A 89 -1.16 3.76 4.34
CA ARG A 89 -2.15 3.91 5.41
C ARG A 89 -2.31 2.59 6.15
N THR A 90 -3.10 2.60 7.22
CA THR A 90 -3.50 1.37 7.91
C THR A 90 -4.22 0.43 6.94
N ILE A 91 -4.06 -0.89 7.17
CA ILE A 91 -4.55 -1.95 6.28
C ILE A 91 -6.04 -1.80 5.93
N ALA A 92 -6.86 -1.30 6.86
CA ALA A 92 -8.30 -1.11 6.66
C ALA A 92 -8.66 0.06 5.74
N GLN A 93 -7.88 1.14 5.72
CA GLN A 93 -8.21 2.34 4.93
C GLN A 93 -7.79 2.21 3.46
N GLY A 94 -6.82 1.33 3.17
CA GLY A 94 -6.17 1.27 1.88
C GLY A 94 -5.18 2.42 1.71
N SER A 95 -4.00 2.10 1.21
CA SER A 95 -2.98 3.07 0.83
C SER A 95 -3.44 3.84 -0.41
N THR A 96 -3.07 5.10 -0.51
CA THR A 96 -3.51 6.00 -1.59
C THR A 96 -2.31 6.50 -2.37
N GLY A 97 -2.43 6.61 -3.68
CA GLY A 97 -1.39 7.18 -4.53
C GLY A 97 -1.93 7.59 -5.89
N ILE A 98 -1.01 7.86 -6.82
CA ILE A 98 -1.30 8.21 -8.21
C ILE A 98 -0.86 7.05 -9.12
N TYR A 99 -1.81 6.56 -9.91
CA TYR A 99 -1.60 5.59 -10.97
C TYR A 99 -1.32 6.37 -12.24
N VAL A 100 -0.23 6.03 -12.92
CA VAL A 100 0.12 6.60 -14.21
C VAL A 100 -0.03 5.51 -15.25
N ASP A 101 -0.91 5.71 -16.21
CA ASP A 101 -1.04 4.78 -17.33
C ASP A 101 0.25 4.79 -18.16
N PRO A 102 1.00 3.66 -18.24
CA PRO A 102 2.25 3.61 -18.98
C PRO A 102 2.10 3.89 -20.48
N LYS A 103 0.88 3.77 -21.02
CA LYS A 103 0.60 3.99 -22.45
C LYS A 103 0.30 5.44 -22.78
N THR A 104 -0.50 6.08 -21.94
CA THR A 104 -1.04 7.42 -22.20
C THR A 104 -0.38 8.51 -21.36
N GLY A 105 0.35 8.12 -20.31
CA GLY A 105 0.89 9.03 -19.29
C GLY A 105 -0.19 9.65 -18.40
N HIS A 106 -1.45 9.25 -18.53
CA HIS A 106 -2.54 9.86 -17.78
C HIS A 106 -2.49 9.43 -16.31
N GLU A 107 -2.57 10.43 -15.43
CA GLU A 107 -2.54 10.25 -13.99
C GLU A 107 -3.95 10.17 -13.40
N LEU A 108 -4.19 9.12 -12.62
CA LEU A 108 -5.46 8.86 -11.97
C LEU A 108 -5.23 8.48 -10.50
N PRO A 109 -6.07 8.93 -9.56
CA PRO A 109 -5.95 8.49 -8.18
C PRO A 109 -6.22 6.99 -8.07
N PHE A 110 -5.49 6.29 -7.20
CA PHE A 110 -5.77 4.88 -6.91
C PHE A 110 -5.75 4.58 -5.42
N ARG A 111 -6.37 3.46 -5.06
CA ARG A 111 -6.27 2.84 -3.76
C ARG A 111 -5.65 1.46 -3.86
N MET A 112 -4.88 1.11 -2.84
CA MET A 112 -4.18 -0.15 -2.76
C MET A 112 -4.35 -0.82 -1.41
N TRP A 113 -4.65 -2.10 -1.42
CA TRP A 113 -4.76 -2.92 -0.21
C TRP A 113 -3.76 -4.06 -0.27
N PHE A 114 -2.97 -4.19 0.79
CA PHE A 114 -2.10 -5.33 1.00
C PHE A 114 -2.83 -6.36 1.85
N HIS A 115 -3.20 -7.48 1.23
CA HIS A 115 -3.99 -8.54 1.87
C HIS A 115 -3.11 -9.56 2.63
N GLY A 116 -1.80 -9.31 2.74
CA GLY A 116 -0.84 -10.27 3.29
C GLY A 116 -0.51 -11.39 2.30
N LYS A 117 0.54 -12.17 2.60
CA LYS A 117 1.01 -13.30 1.77
C LYS A 117 1.35 -12.91 0.31
N GLY A 118 1.94 -11.73 0.12
CA GLY A 118 2.36 -11.29 -1.21
C GLY A 118 1.20 -11.02 -2.17
N ARG A 119 0.06 -10.54 -1.66
CA ARG A 119 -1.11 -10.15 -2.49
C ARG A 119 -1.42 -8.68 -2.35
N LEU A 120 -1.57 -8.02 -3.49
CA LEU A 120 -1.97 -6.64 -3.62
C LEU A 120 -3.24 -6.54 -4.46
N LYS A 121 -4.16 -5.70 -4.00
CA LYS A 121 -5.31 -5.26 -4.78
C LYS A 121 -5.15 -3.78 -5.07
N LEU A 122 -5.23 -3.41 -6.34
CA LEU A 122 -5.13 -2.05 -6.84
C LEU A 122 -6.46 -1.66 -7.49
N ALA A 123 -7.02 -0.52 -7.09
CA ALA A 123 -8.23 0.05 -7.68
C ALA A 123 -7.96 1.48 -8.15
N VAL A 124 -7.99 1.69 -9.47
CA VAL A 124 -7.88 3.01 -10.10
C VAL A 124 -9.25 3.68 -10.06
N ILE A 125 -9.26 4.92 -9.62
CA ILE A 125 -10.46 5.72 -9.39
C ILE A 125 -10.46 6.86 -10.40
N ASN A 126 -11.61 7.10 -11.01
CA ASN A 126 -11.85 8.28 -11.81
C ASN A 126 -13.10 9.01 -11.29
N LYS A 127 -13.13 10.33 -11.44
CA LYS A 127 -14.27 11.15 -11.05
C LYS A 127 -15.19 11.30 -12.25
N ILE A 128 -16.33 10.61 -12.23
CA ILE A 128 -17.35 10.64 -13.27
C ILE A 128 -18.62 11.20 -12.65
N ASP A 129 -19.14 12.28 -13.20
CA ASP A 129 -20.35 12.97 -12.72
C ASP A 129 -20.27 13.36 -11.23
N GLY A 130 -19.10 13.86 -10.81
CA GLY A 130 -18.86 14.27 -9.42
C GLY A 130 -18.66 13.12 -8.43
N LYS A 131 -18.83 11.85 -8.85
CA LYS A 131 -18.68 10.66 -8.00
C LYS A 131 -17.39 9.92 -8.33
N ASN A 132 -16.72 9.41 -7.30
CA ASN A 132 -15.58 8.52 -7.46
C ASN A 132 -16.08 7.15 -7.92
N LYS A 133 -15.73 6.75 -9.14
CA LYS A 133 -15.99 5.41 -9.68
C LYS A 133 -14.67 4.67 -9.86
N VAL A 134 -14.66 3.38 -9.52
CA VAL A 134 -13.53 2.49 -9.85
C VAL A 134 -13.61 2.20 -11.34
N VAL A 135 -12.55 2.55 -12.07
CA VAL A 135 -12.46 2.37 -13.53
C VAL A 135 -11.60 1.17 -13.92
N LYS A 136 -10.73 0.73 -13.00
CA LYS A 136 -9.85 -0.41 -13.21
C LYS A 136 -9.54 -1.06 -11.87
N GLU A 137 -9.65 -2.37 -11.81
CA GLU A 137 -9.25 -3.17 -10.65
C GLU A 137 -8.24 -4.21 -11.11
N GLU A 138 -7.13 -4.32 -10.39
CA GLU A 138 -6.08 -5.28 -10.68
C GLU A 138 -5.63 -6.00 -9.40
N GLN A 139 -5.32 -7.28 -9.55
CA GLN A 139 -4.65 -8.06 -8.53
C GLN A 139 -3.20 -8.29 -8.93
N TRP A 140 -2.32 -8.19 -7.94
CA TRP A 140 -0.88 -8.32 -8.09
C TRP A 140 -0.33 -9.27 -7.05
N PHE A 141 0.67 -10.05 -7.45
CA PHE A 141 1.30 -11.08 -6.65
C PHE A 141 2.79 -10.81 -6.55
N GLN A 142 3.35 -11.00 -5.36
CA GLN A 142 4.78 -10.86 -5.13
C GLN A 142 5.51 -12.06 -5.76
N LEU A 143 6.59 -11.78 -6.49
CA LEU A 143 7.50 -12.79 -7.05
C LEU A 143 8.50 -13.28 -6.00
#